data_AF-A0A2J7ZFT4-F1
#
_entry.id   AF-A0A2J7ZFT4-F1
#
_cell.length_a   1.000
_cell.length_b   1.000
_cell.length_c   1.000
_cell.angle_alpha   90.00
_cell.angle_beta   90.00
_cell.angle_gamma   90.00
#
_symmetry.space_group_name_H-M   'P 1'
#
loop_
_entity.id
_entity.type
_entity.pdbx_description
1 polymer ?
#
loop_
_entity_poly.entity_id
_entity_poly.type
_entity_poly.pdbx_seq_one_letter_code
_entity_poly.pdbx_strand_id
1 'polypeptide(L)'
;IQVLDAKSLKRLLAGLEKKAKENLALRLKYADQPDRFLESEVDLDEHIKSLMQAGGGLLSGIRGRGARVLVSALRAVIAGSPELYPLLLDGPTLPTLLGLLSHENTDIAADVVELLSELTGE
;
A
#
# COMPACT_ATOMS: atom_id res chain seq x y z
N ILE A 1 -21.58 -3.83 6.39
CA ILE A 1 -20.28 -3.97 5.68
C ILE A 1 -20.07 -2.67 4.92
N GLN A 2 -19.19 -1.80 5.40
CA GLN A 2 -18.93 -0.53 4.72
C GLN A 2 -18.02 -0.85 3.54
N VAL A 3 -18.59 -0.87 2.34
CA VAL A 3 -17.83 -0.99 1.09
C VAL A 3 -16.93 0.24 1.03
N LEU A 4 -15.62 0.02 0.93
CA LEU A 4 -14.67 1.12 0.77
C LEU A 4 -15.02 1.86 -0.53
N ASP A 5 -15.41 3.13 -0.44
CA ASP A 5 -15.67 3.92 -1.64
C ASP A 5 -14.34 4.34 -2.29
N ALA A 6 -14.39 4.59 -3.60
CA ALA A 6 -13.21 4.99 -4.37
C ALA A 6 -12.51 6.23 -3.78
N LYS A 7 -13.27 7.12 -3.14
CA LYS A 7 -12.76 8.36 -2.53
C LYS A 7 -11.92 8.08 -1.28
N SER A 8 -12.33 7.11 -0.47
CA SER A 8 -11.62 6.69 0.74
C SER A 8 -10.35 5.94 0.39
N LEU A 9 -10.39 5.07 -0.62
CA LEU A 9 -9.19 4.41 -1.15
C LEU A 9 -8.16 5.44 -1.64
N LYS A 10 -8.59 6.42 -2.45
CA LYS A 10 -7.69 7.49 -2.94
C LYS A 10 -7.00 8.25 -1.81
N ARG A 11 -7.71 8.52 -0.72
CA ARG A 11 -7.13 9.20 0.46
C ARG A 11 -6.10 8.33 1.16
N LEU A 12 -6.36 7.04 1.31
CA LEU A 12 -5.40 6.11 1.91
C LEU A 12 -4.13 6.00 1.05
N LEU A 13 -4.27 5.88 -0.28
CA LEU A 13 -3.13 5.83 -1.18
C LEU A 13 -2.31 7.13 -1.16
N ALA A 14 -2.97 8.29 -1.18
CA ALA A 14 -2.29 9.58 -1.04
C ALA A 14 -1.60 9.75 0.32
N GLY A 15 -2.19 9.21 1.39
CA GLY A 15 -1.60 9.17 2.73
C GLY A 15 -0.32 8.35 2.77
N LEU A 16 -0.31 7.18 2.10
CA LEU A 16 0.87 6.31 2.02
C LEU A 16 2.03 7.05 1.37
N GLU A 17 1.79 7.70 0.23
CA GLU A 17 2.82 8.46 -0.47
C GLU A 17 3.40 9.59 0.38
N LYS A 18 2.53 10.30 1.12
CA LYS A 18 2.95 11.38 2.00
C LYS A 18 3.86 10.84 3.12
N LYS A 19 3.43 9.78 3.80
CA LYS A 19 4.19 9.16 4.91
C LYS A 19 5.51 8.56 4.44
N ALA A 20 5.53 7.89 3.30
CA ALA A 20 6.76 7.35 2.71
C ALA A 20 7.78 8.47 2.38
N LYS A 21 7.31 9.59 1.80
CA LYS A 21 8.17 10.75 1.52
C LYS A 21 8.69 11.42 2.79
N GLU A 22 7.86 11.56 3.81
CA GLU A 22 8.25 12.13 5.10
C GLU A 22 9.34 11.29 5.78
N ASN A 23 9.13 9.97 5.87
CA ASN A 23 10.12 9.06 6.44
C ASN A 23 11.44 9.07 5.66
N LEU A 24 11.37 8.99 4.32
CA LEU A 24 12.57 9.05 3.47
C LEU A 24 13.33 10.36 3.64
N ALA A 25 12.63 11.50 3.71
CA ALA A 25 13.27 12.79 3.91
C ALA A 25 13.98 12.88 5.27
N LEU A 26 13.40 12.32 6.33
CA LEU A 26 14.04 12.28 7.65
C LEU A 26 15.23 11.33 7.66
N ARG A 27 15.14 10.16 7.03
CA ARG A 27 16.27 9.22 6.85
C ARG A 27 17.44 9.87 6.10
N LEU A 28 17.16 10.61 5.02
CA LEU A 28 18.20 11.34 4.28
C LEU A 28 18.83 12.47 5.12
N LYS A 29 18.03 13.13 5.98
CA LYS A 29 18.49 14.25 6.80
C LYS A 29 19.24 13.80 8.06
N TYR A 30 18.90 12.64 8.61
CA TYR A 30 19.35 12.13 9.90
C TYR A 30 19.83 10.68 9.79
N ALA A 31 20.60 10.35 8.75
CA ALA A 31 21.01 8.97 8.42
C ALA A 31 21.65 8.21 9.60
N ASP A 32 22.50 8.89 10.38
CA ASP A 32 23.20 8.28 11.51
C ASP A 32 22.45 8.42 12.85
N GLN A 33 21.20 8.90 12.85
CA GLN A 33 20.40 9.17 14.05
C GLN A 33 19.01 8.54 13.93
N PRO A 34 18.87 7.21 14.09
CA PRO A 34 17.61 6.49 13.89
C PRO A 34 16.44 7.01 14.75
N ASP A 35 16.74 7.48 15.97
CA ASP A 35 15.75 8.07 16.88
C ASP A 35 15.01 9.27 16.26
N ARG A 36 15.61 9.95 15.27
CA ARG A 36 15.04 11.14 14.61
C ARG A 36 13.94 10.81 13.60
N PHE A 37 13.90 9.58 13.08
CA PHE A 37 12.89 9.16 12.10
C PHE A 37 12.01 8.02 12.60
N LEU A 38 12.25 7.49 13.80
CA LEU A 38 11.47 6.40 14.40
C LEU A 38 9.95 6.68 14.41
N GLU A 39 9.52 7.87 14.86
CA GLU A 39 8.09 8.23 14.90
C GLU A 39 7.48 8.22 13.49
N SER A 40 8.17 8.78 12.50
CA SER A 40 7.71 8.75 11.11
C SER A 40 7.70 7.35 10.48
N GLU A 41 8.54 6.46 11.00
CA GLU A 41 8.61 5.06 10.57
C GLU A 41 7.41 4.27 11.11
N VAL A 42 7.08 4.46 12.38
CA VAL A 42 5.87 3.91 13.00
C VAL A 42 4.62 4.41 12.28
N ASP A 43 4.54 5.71 12.01
CA ASP A 43 3.42 6.31 11.26
C ASP A 43 3.25 5.69 9.87
N LEU A 44 4.35 5.36 9.19
CA LEU A 44 4.33 4.74 7.87
C LEU A 44 3.83 3.30 7.95
N ASP A 45 4.37 2.54 8.90
CA ASP A 45 3.99 1.16 9.20
C ASP A 45 2.49 1.02 9.53
N GLU A 46 1.99 1.84 10.45
CA GLU A 46 0.56 1.87 10.82
C GLU A 46 -0.35 2.19 9.62
N HIS A 47 0.12 3.06 8.73
CA HIS A 47 -0.62 3.43 7.53
C HIS A 47 -0.66 2.29 6.49
N ILE A 48 0.42 1.52 6.36
CA ILE A 48 0.45 0.30 5.53
C ILE A 48 -0.53 -0.74 6.09
N LYS A 49 -0.51 -0.97 7.41
CA LYS A 49 -1.46 -1.86 8.09
C LYS A 49 -2.93 -1.42 7.92
N SER A 50 -3.18 -0.12 7.92
CA SER A 50 -4.52 0.44 7.65
C SER A 50 -4.99 0.16 6.22
N LEU A 51 -4.08 0.16 5.25
CA LEU A 51 -4.37 -0.24 3.86
C LEU A 51 -4.69 -1.74 3.75
N MET A 52 -3.99 -2.60 4.48
CA MET A 52 -4.29 -4.04 4.53
C MET A 52 -5.70 -4.31 5.05
N GLN A 53 -6.06 -3.71 6.18
CA GLN A 53 -7.42 -3.83 6.75
C GLN A 53 -8.51 -3.36 5.78
N ALA A 54 -8.23 -2.31 5.00
CA ALA A 54 -9.11 -1.83 3.95
C ALA A 54 -9.23 -2.82 2.76
N GLY A 55 -8.14 -3.50 2.39
CA GLY A 55 -8.07 -4.49 1.31
C GLY A 55 -8.75 -5.82 1.66
N GLY A 56 -8.52 -6.35 2.86
CA GLY A 56 -9.11 -7.61 3.33
C GLY A 56 -10.64 -7.62 3.34
N GLY A 57 -11.28 -6.48 3.58
CA GLY A 57 -12.73 -6.32 3.47
C GLY A 57 -13.26 -6.50 2.05
N LEU A 58 -12.49 -6.09 1.03
CA LEU A 58 -12.85 -6.15 -0.38
C LEU A 58 -12.72 -7.57 -0.97
N LEU A 59 -11.73 -8.33 -0.50
CA LEU A 59 -11.39 -9.66 -1.02
C LEU A 59 -12.26 -10.79 -0.46
N SER A 60 -12.91 -10.57 0.68
CA SER A 60 -13.88 -11.52 1.26
C SER A 60 -15.04 -11.87 0.30
N GLY A 61 -15.35 -11.00 -0.67
CA GLY A 61 -16.38 -11.22 -1.68
C GLY A 61 -15.91 -11.81 -3.03
N ILE A 62 -14.60 -11.92 -3.28
CA ILE A 62 -14.04 -12.25 -4.61
C ILE A 62 -13.31 -13.61 -4.63
N ARG A 63 -13.37 -14.38 -3.54
CA ARG A 63 -12.66 -15.65 -3.38
C ARG A 63 -13.24 -16.76 -4.28
N GLY A 64 -12.85 -16.74 -5.56
CA GLY A 64 -13.25 -17.73 -6.56
C GLY A 64 -12.75 -17.36 -7.96
N ARG A 65 -11.47 -17.66 -8.25
CA ARG A 65 -10.91 -18.16 -9.54
C ARG A 65 -9.40 -17.93 -9.55
N GLY A 66 -8.67 -19.01 -9.84
CA GLY A 66 -7.23 -19.12 -9.61
C GLY A 66 -6.32 -18.21 -10.45
N ALA A 67 -5.15 -17.97 -9.84
CA ALA A 67 -3.83 -17.71 -10.40
C ALA A 67 -3.77 -17.20 -11.86
N ARG A 68 -3.58 -15.88 -11.99
CA ARG A 68 -2.60 -15.32 -12.94
C ARG A 68 -2.30 -13.86 -12.64
N VAL A 69 -1.06 -13.61 -12.22
CA VAL A 69 -0.22 -12.41 -12.43
C VAL A 69 -0.74 -11.10 -11.86
N LEU A 70 -0.05 -10.57 -10.85
CA LEU A 70 0.13 -9.19 -10.34
C LEU A 70 -0.81 -8.07 -10.84
N VAL A 71 -1.06 -8.00 -12.16
CA VAL A 71 -1.98 -7.07 -12.83
C VAL A 71 -3.45 -7.47 -12.63
N SER A 72 -3.78 -8.76 -12.57
CA SER A 72 -5.16 -9.28 -12.58
C SER A 72 -5.89 -9.09 -11.25
N ALA A 73 -5.16 -8.97 -10.15
CA ALA A 73 -5.74 -8.86 -8.82
C ALA A 73 -5.96 -7.38 -8.42
N LEU A 74 -5.01 -6.50 -8.80
CA LEU A 74 -5.28 -5.06 -8.96
C LEU A 74 -6.47 -4.82 -9.91
N ARG A 75 -6.52 -5.57 -11.02
CA ARG A 75 -7.66 -5.60 -11.94
C ARG A 75 -8.93 -6.20 -11.34
N ALA A 76 -8.88 -7.03 -10.30
CA ALA A 76 -10.07 -7.60 -9.67
C ALA A 76 -10.63 -6.65 -8.59
N VAL A 77 -9.75 -6.04 -7.79
CA VAL A 77 -10.05 -4.95 -6.85
C VAL A 77 -10.70 -3.75 -7.58
N ILE A 78 -10.26 -3.48 -8.81
CA ILE A 78 -10.77 -2.41 -9.67
C ILE A 78 -11.78 -2.94 -10.73
N ALA A 79 -12.02 -4.24 -10.87
CA ALA A 79 -13.01 -4.78 -11.83
C ALA A 79 -14.45 -4.35 -11.49
N GLY A 80 -14.71 -3.96 -10.25
CA GLY A 80 -15.96 -3.31 -9.85
C GLY A 80 -16.09 -1.86 -10.35
N SER A 81 -14.97 -1.22 -10.73
CA SER A 81 -14.83 0.20 -11.11
C SER A 81 -13.63 0.44 -12.07
N PRO A 82 -13.67 -0.03 -13.34
CA PRO A 82 -12.58 0.08 -14.32
C PRO A 82 -12.04 1.50 -14.56
N GLU A 83 -12.82 2.53 -14.24
CA GLU A 83 -12.48 3.95 -14.30
C GLU A 83 -11.34 4.37 -13.36
N LEU A 84 -10.98 3.53 -12.38
CA LEU A 84 -9.90 3.82 -11.42
C LEU A 84 -8.53 3.34 -11.89
N TYR A 85 -8.43 2.59 -13.00
CA TYR A 85 -7.15 2.10 -13.54
C TYR A 85 -6.13 3.18 -13.86
N PRO A 86 -6.49 4.27 -14.58
CA PRO A 86 -5.51 5.32 -14.89
C PRO A 86 -4.99 5.95 -13.59
N LEU A 87 -5.83 6.10 -12.57
CA LEU A 87 -5.42 6.75 -11.33
C LEU A 87 -4.33 5.98 -10.56
N LEU A 88 -4.29 4.65 -10.69
CA LEU A 88 -3.37 3.80 -9.95
C LEU A 88 -2.10 3.48 -10.75
N LEU A 89 -2.19 3.45 -12.09
CA LEU A 89 -1.03 3.32 -12.99
C LEU A 89 -0.35 4.66 -13.29
N ASP A 90 -1.10 5.76 -13.34
CA ASP A 90 -0.57 7.12 -13.51
C ASP A 90 -0.20 7.76 -12.15
N GLY A 91 -0.55 7.10 -11.04
CA GLY A 91 -0.31 7.56 -9.68
C GLY A 91 1.07 7.14 -9.14
N PRO A 92 1.68 7.91 -8.22
CA PRO A 92 2.99 7.56 -7.61
C PRO A 92 2.95 6.33 -6.68
N THR A 93 1.79 5.73 -6.49
CA THR A 93 1.53 4.71 -5.48
C THR A 93 2.29 3.42 -5.77
N LEU A 94 2.26 2.94 -7.01
CA LEU A 94 2.96 1.71 -7.38
C LEU A 94 4.49 1.85 -7.24
N PRO A 95 5.13 2.92 -7.75
CA PRO A 95 6.53 3.21 -7.45
C PRO A 95 6.84 3.30 -5.96
N THR A 96 5.94 3.87 -5.17
CA THR A 96 6.11 3.99 -3.70
C THR A 96 6.14 2.61 -3.06
N LEU A 97 5.17 1.74 -3.35
CA LEU A 97 5.13 0.37 -2.83
C LEU A 97 6.37 -0.43 -3.23
N LEU A 98 6.80 -0.33 -4.50
CA LEU A 98 8.02 -1.00 -4.97
C LEU A 98 9.28 -0.47 -4.27
N GLY A 99 9.35 0.83 -3.99
CA GLY A 99 10.45 1.42 -3.23
C GLY A 99 10.50 0.90 -1.79
N LEU A 100 9.34 0.72 -1.15
CA LEU A 100 9.23 0.19 0.21
C LEU A 100 9.61 -1.29 0.33
N LEU A 101 9.61 -2.07 -0.75
CA LEU A 101 10.12 -3.45 -0.74
C LEU A 101 11.63 -3.53 -0.47
N SER A 102 12.37 -2.44 -0.74
CA SER A 102 13.82 -2.35 -0.46
C SER A 102 14.11 -1.52 0.79
N HIS A 103 13.13 -1.35 1.67
CA HIS A 103 13.27 -0.52 2.86
C HIS A 103 14.25 -1.15 3.87
N GLU A 104 15.06 -0.32 4.54
CA GLU A 104 16.09 -0.81 5.48
C GLU A 104 15.50 -1.39 6.76
N ASN A 105 14.33 -0.90 7.19
CA ASN A 105 13.52 -1.59 8.21
C ASN A 105 12.76 -2.73 7.51
N THR A 106 13.13 -3.96 7.85
CA THR A 106 12.60 -5.20 7.27
C THR A 106 11.13 -5.45 7.59
N ASP A 107 10.62 -4.91 8.70
CA ASP A 107 9.22 -5.06 9.08
C ASP A 107 8.32 -4.30 8.09
N ILE A 108 8.72 -3.09 7.68
CA ILE A 108 8.01 -2.33 6.63
C ILE A 108 8.02 -3.09 5.30
N ALA A 109 9.15 -3.68 4.92
CA ALA A 109 9.22 -4.46 3.68
C ALA A 109 8.32 -5.70 3.76
N ALA A 110 8.27 -6.39 4.90
CA ALA A 110 7.40 -7.53 5.14
C ALA A 110 5.91 -7.15 5.08
N ASP A 111 5.51 -6.05 5.72
CA ASP A 111 4.14 -5.54 5.68
C ASP A 111 3.70 -5.13 4.27
N VAL A 112 4.61 -4.59 3.46
CA VAL A 112 4.32 -4.29 2.05
C VAL A 112 4.18 -5.58 1.24
N VAL A 113 4.99 -6.61 1.49
CA VAL A 113 4.82 -7.93 0.87
C VAL A 113 3.48 -8.55 1.27
N GLU A 114 3.07 -8.45 2.54
CA GLU A 114 1.78 -8.94 3.02
C GLU A 114 0.63 -8.17 2.34
N LEU A 115 0.70 -6.85 2.28
CA LEU A 115 -0.27 -6.02 1.56
C LEU A 115 -0.38 -6.43 0.08
N LEU A 116 0.76 -6.65 -0.59
CA LEU A 116 0.76 -7.12 -1.97
C LEU A 116 0.20 -8.54 -2.10
N SER A 117 0.47 -9.42 -1.14
CA SER A 117 -0.06 -10.80 -1.11
C SER A 117 -1.58 -10.78 -0.96
N GLU A 118 -2.10 -9.98 -0.02
CA GLU A 118 -3.53 -9.74 0.12
C GLU A 118 -4.13 -9.19 -1.18
N LEU A 119 -3.58 -8.09 -1.71
CA LEU A 119 -4.06 -7.48 -2.95
C LEU A 119 -3.97 -8.43 -4.16
N THR A 120 -3.07 -9.42 -4.12
CA THR A 120 -2.90 -10.42 -5.18
C THR A 120 -3.72 -11.69 -4.97
N GLY A 121 -4.24 -11.90 -3.76
CA GLY A 121 -4.99 -13.09 -3.37
C GLY A 121 -4.11 -14.34 -3.25
N GLU A 122 -2.80 -14.17 -3.04
CA GLU A 122 -1.88 -15.26 -2.68
C GLU A 122 -1.67 -15.35 -1.16
#